data_AF-A0A920KHI7-F1
#
_entry.id   AF-A0A920KHI7-F1
#
_cell.length_a   1.000
_cell.length_b   1.000
_cell.length_c   1.000
_cell.angle_alpha   90.00
_cell.angle_beta   90.00
_cell.angle_gamma   90.00
#
_symmetry.space_group_name_H-M   'P 1'
#
loop_
_entity.id
_entity.type
_entity.pdbx_description
1 polymer ?
#
loop_
_entity_poly.entity_id
_entity_poly.type
_entity_poly.pdbx_seq_one_letter_code
_entity_poly.pdbx_strand_id
1 'polypeptide(L)'
;MFSTQVAAPNQQAIPATDYYLDEIGVKKFALLGTDYVYPRTTNKILKQYLIDKGIPESDIFVNYTPFGHSDWSKIVSDVVSLGADGKKVGVISTINGDANIGFYKELAAAGVKADDIPVVAFSVGEEELSGLDTTNLVGHLAAWNYFQSAESDLNTSFIKAWKSKMGDKRVTNDPMEAHVIGFEMYVKAVEKAGTTDVDAVRKAMYGMKVPNLTGGIAEMLPNHHLSKPVLIGEILENGQFDIISQTKEVPGDAWTDHLAESAPLKSDWKTLGCGMYNTKTKKCVQIKSNY
;
A
#
# COMPACT_ATOMS: atom_id res chain seq x y z
N MET A 1 -8.10 9.10 16.74
CA MET A 1 -7.02 9.10 15.73
C MET A 1 -7.66 8.71 14.41
N PHE A 2 -7.56 9.52 13.35
CA PHE A 2 -8.00 9.10 12.02
C PHE A 2 -6.87 8.36 11.32
N SER A 3 -7.17 7.23 10.69
CA SER A 3 -6.21 6.55 9.84
C SER A 3 -6.26 7.21 8.46
N THR A 4 -5.53 8.31 8.31
CA THR A 4 -5.38 8.99 7.01
C THR A 4 -4.09 8.58 6.30
N GLN A 5 -3.11 8.03 7.03
CA GLN A 5 -1.75 7.81 6.54
C GLN A 5 -1.49 6.46 5.87
N VAL A 6 -2.32 5.43 6.06
CA VAL A 6 -1.96 4.07 5.63
C VAL A 6 -3.12 3.41 4.88
N ALA A 7 -2.83 2.98 3.65
CA ALA A 7 -3.69 2.12 2.86
C ALA A 7 -3.95 0.81 3.62
N ALA A 8 -5.22 0.43 3.77
CA ALA A 8 -5.55 -0.91 4.25
C ALA A 8 -5.12 -1.96 3.21
N PRO A 9 -4.93 -3.24 3.58
CA PRO A 9 -4.56 -4.29 2.61
C PRO A 9 -5.51 -4.38 1.40
N ASN A 10 -6.81 -4.12 1.60
CA ASN A 10 -7.79 -4.09 0.50
C ASN A 10 -7.63 -2.88 -0.43
N GLN A 11 -6.87 -1.85 -0.01
CA GLN A 11 -6.56 -0.64 -0.77
C GLN A 11 -5.12 -0.60 -1.29
N GLN A 12 -4.38 -1.71 -1.25
CA GLN A 12 -3.02 -1.75 -1.79
C GLN A 12 -2.64 -3.17 -2.20
N ALA A 13 -2.46 -4.04 -1.21
CA ALA A 13 -1.91 -5.38 -1.40
C ALA A 13 -2.84 -6.30 -2.20
N ILE A 14 -4.15 -6.25 -1.93
CA ILE A 14 -5.13 -7.10 -2.62
C ILE A 14 -5.26 -6.71 -4.10
N PRO A 15 -5.50 -5.43 -4.48
CA PRO A 15 -5.60 -5.08 -5.89
C PRO A 15 -4.29 -5.28 -6.68
N ALA A 16 -3.13 -5.08 -6.05
CA ALA A 16 -1.85 -5.40 -6.68
C ALA A 16 -1.68 -6.92 -6.93
N THR A 17 -2.17 -7.74 -6.01
CA THR A 17 -2.18 -9.20 -6.18
C THR A 17 -3.14 -9.64 -7.28
N ASP A 18 -4.32 -9.02 -7.36
CA ASP A 18 -5.26 -9.28 -8.46
C ASP A 18 -4.65 -8.89 -9.81
N TYR A 19 -3.95 -7.75 -9.91
CA TYR A 19 -3.22 -7.38 -11.14
C TYR A 19 -2.16 -8.44 -11.54
N TYR A 20 -1.44 -8.99 -10.56
CA TYR A 20 -0.49 -10.07 -10.81
C TYR A 20 -1.16 -11.34 -11.35
N LEU A 21 -2.31 -11.71 -10.78
CA LEU A 21 -3.07 -12.89 -11.18
C LEU A 21 -3.71 -12.71 -12.57
N ASP A 22 -4.37 -11.58 -12.78
CA ASP A 22 -5.29 -11.37 -13.90
C ASP A 22 -4.59 -10.77 -15.13
N GLU A 23 -3.70 -9.79 -14.94
CA GLU A 23 -3.07 -9.05 -16.05
C GLU A 23 -1.68 -9.61 -16.40
N ILE A 24 -0.85 -9.91 -15.40
CA ILE A 24 0.51 -10.45 -15.63
C ILE A 24 0.48 -11.99 -15.80
N GLY A 25 -0.50 -12.66 -15.21
CA GLY A 25 -0.61 -14.13 -15.26
C GLY A 25 0.42 -14.86 -14.38
N VAL A 26 0.80 -14.26 -13.26
CA VAL A 26 1.68 -14.86 -12.24
C VAL A 26 0.99 -16.09 -11.62
N LYS A 27 1.74 -17.18 -11.48
CA LYS A 27 1.24 -18.47 -10.95
C LYS A 27 1.97 -18.93 -9.69
N LYS A 28 3.16 -18.38 -9.42
CA LYS A 28 3.93 -18.62 -8.20
C LYS A 28 4.37 -17.32 -7.57
N PHE A 29 4.33 -17.27 -6.26
CA PHE A 29 4.51 -16.02 -5.52
C PHE A 29 5.64 -16.14 -4.52
N ALA A 30 6.55 -15.16 -4.54
CA ALA A 30 7.49 -14.93 -3.46
C ALA A 30 7.01 -13.73 -2.64
N LEU A 31 6.64 -13.96 -1.39
CA LEU A 31 6.27 -12.94 -0.42
C LEU A 31 7.50 -12.62 0.45
N LEU A 32 8.19 -11.53 0.11
CA LEU A 32 9.44 -11.14 0.76
C LEU A 32 9.19 -9.89 1.62
N GLY A 33 9.64 -9.90 2.87
CA GLY A 33 9.37 -8.77 3.77
C GLY A 33 10.44 -8.54 4.83
N THR A 34 10.45 -7.34 5.41
CA THR A 34 11.26 -7.05 6.59
C THR A 34 10.56 -7.57 7.86
N ASP A 35 11.32 -8.13 8.81
CA ASP A 35 10.77 -8.84 9.96
C ASP A 35 10.20 -7.91 11.06
N TYR A 36 9.01 -7.35 10.81
CA TYR A 36 8.20 -6.63 11.79
C TYR A 36 6.69 -6.80 11.52
N VAL A 37 5.86 -6.13 12.32
CA VAL A 37 4.40 -6.37 12.35
C VAL A 37 3.71 -6.16 11.00
N TYR A 38 4.08 -5.14 10.22
CA TYR A 38 3.41 -4.84 8.95
C TYR A 38 3.64 -5.95 7.91
N PRO A 39 4.88 -6.33 7.53
CA PRO A 39 5.10 -7.37 6.53
C PRO A 39 4.57 -8.73 6.98
N ARG A 40 4.70 -9.08 8.27
CA ARG A 40 4.12 -10.33 8.79
C ARG A 40 2.61 -10.38 8.65
N THR A 41 1.92 -9.28 8.95
CA THR A 41 0.46 -9.21 8.86
C THR A 41 0.02 -9.23 7.39
N THR A 42 0.61 -8.37 6.56
CA THR A 42 0.29 -8.29 5.12
C THR A 42 0.56 -9.61 4.40
N ASN A 43 1.72 -10.23 4.59
CA ASN A 43 2.05 -11.50 3.93
C ASN A 43 1.21 -12.67 4.45
N LYS A 44 0.76 -12.65 5.72
CA LYS A 44 -0.21 -13.63 6.22
C LYS A 44 -1.55 -13.52 5.48
N ILE A 45 -2.04 -12.29 5.30
CA ILE A 45 -3.27 -12.01 4.56
C ILE A 45 -3.12 -12.44 3.10
N LEU A 46 -2.03 -12.04 2.44
CA LEU A 46 -1.76 -12.37 1.04
C LEU A 46 -1.60 -13.86 0.80
N LYS A 47 -0.89 -14.58 1.69
CA LYS A 47 -0.76 -16.03 1.59
C LYS A 47 -2.14 -16.70 1.60
N GLN A 48 -3.01 -16.31 2.54
CA GLN A 48 -4.36 -16.87 2.60
C GLN A 48 -5.18 -16.46 1.37
N TYR A 49 -5.10 -15.19 0.94
CA TYR A 49 -5.78 -14.69 -0.25
C TYR A 49 -5.39 -15.46 -1.53
N LEU A 50 -4.10 -15.73 -1.72
CA LEU A 50 -3.58 -16.51 -2.84
C LEU A 50 -4.10 -17.94 -2.82
N ILE A 51 -4.15 -18.57 -1.63
CA ILE A 51 -4.73 -19.92 -1.46
C ILE A 51 -6.23 -19.90 -1.80
N ASP A 52 -6.97 -18.90 -1.35
CA ASP A 52 -8.39 -18.74 -1.66
C ASP A 52 -8.64 -18.52 -3.17
N LYS A 53 -7.67 -17.91 -3.87
CA LYS A 53 -7.63 -17.77 -5.33
C LYS A 53 -7.14 -19.01 -6.09
N GLY A 54 -6.83 -20.10 -5.37
CA GLY A 54 -6.45 -21.38 -5.96
C GLY A 54 -4.95 -21.57 -6.22
N ILE A 55 -4.09 -20.68 -5.73
CA ILE A 55 -2.64 -20.90 -5.76
C ILE A 55 -2.28 -21.94 -4.69
N PRO A 56 -1.65 -23.07 -5.05
CA PRO A 56 -1.22 -24.07 -4.08
C PRO A 56 -0.25 -23.48 -3.07
N GLU A 57 -0.32 -23.90 -1.81
CA GLU A 57 0.62 -23.43 -0.78
C GLU A 57 2.09 -23.72 -1.14
N SER A 58 2.35 -24.82 -1.85
CA SER A 58 3.69 -25.17 -2.36
C SER A 58 4.23 -24.20 -3.43
N ASP A 59 3.35 -23.42 -4.05
CA ASP A 59 3.68 -22.39 -5.06
C ASP A 59 3.85 -20.99 -4.41
N ILE A 60 3.78 -20.90 -3.08
CA ILE A 60 3.94 -19.66 -2.31
C ILE A 60 5.17 -19.77 -1.41
N PHE A 61 6.22 -19.03 -1.75
CA PHE A 61 7.42 -18.87 -0.93
C PHE A 61 7.27 -17.64 -0.03
N VAL A 62 7.61 -17.76 1.24
CA VAL A 62 7.58 -16.64 2.20
C VAL A 62 8.91 -16.55 2.91
N ASN A 63 9.54 -15.38 2.89
CA ASN A 63 10.80 -15.14 3.58
C ASN A 63 10.81 -13.77 4.25
N TYR A 64 11.44 -13.70 5.43
CA TYR A 64 11.60 -12.46 6.18
C TYR A 64 13.06 -12.23 6.53
N THR A 65 13.50 -10.99 6.38
CA THR A 65 14.86 -10.56 6.71
C THR A 65 14.83 -9.46 7.78
N PRO A 66 15.87 -9.31 8.62
CA PRO A 66 15.97 -8.16 9.51
C PRO A 66 16.10 -6.85 8.72
N PHE A 67 15.95 -5.71 9.41
CA PHE A 67 16.31 -4.40 8.86
C PHE A 67 17.79 -4.36 8.48
N GLY A 68 18.13 -3.62 7.41
CA GLY A 68 19.51 -3.48 6.92
C GLY A 68 20.12 -4.78 6.36
N HIS A 69 19.31 -5.78 6.04
CA HIS A 69 19.79 -7.03 5.46
C HIS A 69 20.44 -6.80 4.08
N SER A 70 21.60 -7.44 3.86
CA SER A 70 22.46 -7.18 2.69
C SER A 70 22.83 -8.42 1.87
N ASP A 71 22.72 -9.64 2.41
CA ASP A 71 23.07 -10.88 1.70
C ASP A 71 21.82 -11.54 1.09
N TRP A 72 21.49 -11.11 -0.11
CA TRP A 72 20.29 -11.55 -0.84
C TRP A 72 20.51 -12.78 -1.71
N SER A 73 21.76 -13.22 -1.88
CA SER A 73 22.17 -14.23 -2.87
C SER A 73 21.34 -15.51 -2.80
N LYS A 74 21.19 -16.07 -1.59
CA LYS A 74 20.39 -17.27 -1.35
C LYS A 74 18.91 -17.03 -1.63
N ILE A 75 18.35 -15.93 -1.14
CA ILE A 75 16.91 -15.62 -1.31
C ILE A 75 16.58 -15.45 -2.79
N VAL A 76 17.41 -14.72 -3.54
CA VAL A 76 17.23 -14.55 -4.98
C VAL A 76 17.37 -15.88 -5.72
N SER A 77 18.36 -16.71 -5.37
CA SER A 77 18.48 -18.06 -5.94
C SER A 77 17.24 -18.93 -5.68
N ASP A 78 16.67 -18.86 -4.46
CA ASP A 78 15.44 -19.58 -4.12
C ASP A 78 14.24 -19.06 -4.94
N VAL A 79 14.11 -17.74 -5.12
CA VAL A 79 13.07 -17.11 -5.96
C VAL A 79 13.18 -17.53 -7.42
N VAL A 80 14.39 -17.50 -8.00
CA VAL A 80 14.63 -17.98 -9.38
C VAL A 80 14.25 -19.46 -9.51
N SER A 81 14.60 -20.27 -8.50
CA SER A 81 14.29 -21.69 -8.47
C SER A 81 12.79 -22.01 -8.41
N LEU A 82 11.95 -21.09 -7.90
CA LEU A 82 10.50 -21.27 -7.94
C LEU A 82 9.99 -21.44 -9.37
N GLY A 83 10.59 -20.74 -10.33
CA GLY A 83 10.22 -20.76 -11.74
C GLY A 83 10.79 -21.94 -12.53
N ALA A 84 11.55 -22.84 -11.90
CA ALA A 84 12.22 -23.95 -12.58
C ALA A 84 11.27 -24.93 -13.28
N ASP A 85 9.98 -24.96 -12.89
CA ASP A 85 8.94 -25.76 -13.54
C ASP A 85 8.22 -25.04 -14.69
N GLY A 86 8.70 -23.86 -15.09
CA GLY A 86 8.18 -23.06 -16.20
C GLY A 86 6.96 -22.20 -15.85
N LYS A 87 6.47 -22.20 -14.61
CA LYS A 87 5.41 -21.29 -14.16
C LYS A 87 5.95 -19.88 -13.97
N LYS A 88 5.16 -18.87 -14.35
CA LYS A 88 5.47 -17.45 -14.15
C LYS A 88 5.55 -17.13 -12.66
N VAL A 89 6.69 -16.60 -12.21
CA VAL A 89 6.93 -16.17 -10.83
C VAL A 89 6.76 -14.66 -10.73
N GLY A 90 6.17 -14.19 -9.65
CA GLY A 90 6.12 -12.79 -9.27
C GLY A 90 6.51 -12.61 -7.80
N VAL A 91 7.19 -11.51 -7.50
CA VAL A 91 7.57 -11.14 -6.14
C VAL A 91 6.62 -10.07 -5.64
N ILE A 92 6.05 -10.27 -4.46
CA ILE A 92 5.38 -9.21 -3.69
C ILE A 92 6.33 -8.80 -2.57
N SER A 93 6.81 -7.55 -2.63
CA SER A 93 7.79 -7.01 -1.71
C SER A 93 7.13 -6.11 -0.66
N THR A 94 7.27 -6.53 0.59
CA THR A 94 7.04 -5.74 1.81
C THR A 94 8.38 -5.45 2.52
N ILE A 95 9.47 -5.42 1.75
CA ILE A 95 10.82 -5.04 2.21
C ILE A 95 10.84 -3.53 2.41
N ASN A 96 11.32 -3.09 3.57
CA ASN A 96 11.35 -1.68 3.95
C ASN A 96 12.79 -1.15 4.04
N GLY A 97 12.93 0.14 3.74
CA GLY A 97 14.19 0.86 3.88
C GLY A 97 15.25 0.49 2.84
N ASP A 98 16.50 0.65 3.23
CA ASP A 98 17.71 0.48 2.40
C ASP A 98 17.92 -0.94 1.88
N ALA A 99 17.35 -1.95 2.57
CA ALA A 99 17.43 -3.35 2.18
C ALA A 99 16.87 -3.63 0.77
N ASN A 100 15.96 -2.79 0.26
CA ASN A 100 15.47 -2.86 -1.11
C ASN A 100 16.60 -2.79 -2.14
N ILE A 101 17.60 -1.91 -1.93
CA ILE A 101 18.69 -1.72 -2.89
C ILE A 101 19.49 -3.01 -3.06
N GLY A 102 19.81 -3.68 -1.95
CA GLY A 102 20.54 -4.95 -1.97
C GLY A 102 19.78 -6.03 -2.73
N PHE A 103 18.47 -6.10 -2.50
CA PHE A 103 17.60 -7.06 -3.18
C PHE A 103 17.58 -6.86 -4.70
N TYR A 104 17.31 -5.64 -5.19
CA TYR A 104 17.27 -5.36 -6.62
C TYR A 104 18.65 -5.50 -7.29
N LYS A 105 19.73 -5.12 -6.60
CA LYS A 105 21.10 -5.36 -7.09
C LYS A 105 21.39 -6.85 -7.26
N GLU A 106 20.95 -7.68 -6.33
CA GLU A 106 21.15 -9.12 -6.42
C GLU A 106 20.30 -9.76 -7.53
N LEU A 107 19.04 -9.31 -7.71
CA LEU A 107 18.23 -9.72 -8.86
C LEU A 107 18.94 -9.42 -10.19
N ALA A 108 19.45 -8.19 -10.34
CA ALA A 108 20.19 -7.79 -11.52
C ALA A 108 21.50 -8.58 -11.70
N ALA A 109 22.23 -8.87 -10.60
CA ALA A 109 23.45 -9.69 -10.63
C ALA A 109 23.16 -11.15 -11.04
N ALA A 110 21.98 -11.67 -10.67
CA ALA A 110 21.47 -12.96 -11.13
C ALA A 110 20.90 -12.93 -12.56
N GLY A 111 20.92 -11.77 -13.22
CA GLY A 111 20.39 -11.57 -14.57
C GLY A 111 18.87 -11.57 -14.67
N VAL A 112 18.16 -11.41 -13.54
CA VAL A 112 16.71 -11.35 -13.48
C VAL A 112 16.23 -9.95 -13.86
N LYS A 113 15.40 -9.85 -14.89
CA LYS A 113 14.74 -8.60 -15.30
C LYS A 113 13.32 -8.53 -14.76
N ALA A 114 12.75 -7.33 -14.72
CA ALA A 114 11.35 -7.11 -14.37
C ALA A 114 10.37 -7.90 -15.27
N ASP A 115 10.67 -8.00 -16.57
CA ASP A 115 9.88 -8.80 -17.52
C ASP A 115 9.90 -10.30 -17.21
N ASP A 116 10.97 -10.80 -16.57
CA ASP A 116 11.12 -12.22 -16.24
C ASP A 116 10.41 -12.55 -14.93
N ILE A 117 10.79 -11.85 -13.85
CA ILE A 117 10.21 -11.99 -12.50
C ILE A 117 9.88 -10.58 -11.99
N PRO A 118 8.64 -10.09 -12.22
CA PRO A 118 8.27 -8.76 -11.77
C PRO A 118 8.17 -8.70 -10.24
N VAL A 119 8.65 -7.60 -9.68
CA VAL A 119 8.53 -7.26 -8.26
C VAL A 119 7.50 -6.15 -8.14
N VAL A 120 6.53 -6.30 -7.24
CA VAL A 120 5.62 -5.22 -6.85
C VAL A 120 5.90 -4.86 -5.40
N ALA A 121 6.33 -3.63 -5.18
CA ALA A 121 6.67 -3.12 -3.86
C ALA A 121 5.54 -2.31 -3.24
N PHE A 122 5.32 -2.49 -1.93
CA PHE A 122 4.35 -1.71 -1.13
C PHE A 122 5.03 -0.73 -0.18
N SER A 123 6.35 -0.56 -0.32
CA SER A 123 7.18 0.22 0.62
C SER A 123 8.29 1.00 -0.10
N VAL A 124 8.15 1.22 -1.41
CA VAL A 124 9.05 2.01 -2.25
C VAL A 124 8.24 3.11 -2.95
N GLY A 125 8.52 4.38 -2.66
CA GLY A 125 7.92 5.54 -3.31
C GLY A 125 8.97 6.53 -3.83
N GLU A 126 8.53 7.65 -4.40
CA GLU A 126 9.39 8.61 -5.08
C GLU A 126 10.47 9.20 -4.16
N GLU A 127 10.12 9.48 -2.90
CA GLU A 127 11.08 10.00 -1.91
C GLU A 127 12.17 8.98 -1.62
N GLU A 128 11.82 7.69 -1.43
CA GLU A 128 12.81 6.63 -1.27
C GLU A 128 13.68 6.52 -2.51
N LEU A 129 13.11 6.54 -3.72
CA LEU A 129 13.85 6.42 -4.98
C LEU A 129 14.76 7.63 -5.26
N SER A 130 14.42 8.83 -4.79
CA SER A 130 15.17 10.06 -5.08
C SER A 130 16.62 10.07 -4.59
N GLY A 131 16.94 9.22 -3.60
CA GLY A 131 18.29 9.07 -3.05
C GLY A 131 19.05 7.84 -3.54
N LEU A 132 18.46 7.04 -4.44
CA LEU A 132 18.96 5.70 -4.77
C LEU A 132 19.34 5.58 -6.25
N ASP A 133 20.21 4.62 -6.53
CA ASP A 133 20.46 4.17 -7.90
C ASP A 133 19.29 3.28 -8.34
N THR A 134 18.44 3.84 -9.21
CA THR A 134 17.21 3.22 -9.72
C THR A 134 17.47 2.30 -10.91
N THR A 135 18.69 2.19 -11.43
CA THR A 135 19.00 1.46 -12.67
C THR A 135 18.47 0.02 -12.64
N ASN A 136 18.62 -0.67 -11.51
CA ASN A 136 18.16 -2.06 -11.34
C ASN A 136 16.69 -2.17 -10.90
N LEU A 137 16.00 -1.05 -10.72
CA LEU A 137 14.60 -0.99 -10.32
C LEU A 137 13.66 -0.72 -11.50
N VAL A 138 14.19 -0.22 -12.62
CA VAL A 138 13.40 0.13 -13.81
C VAL A 138 12.57 -1.06 -14.29
N GLY A 139 11.29 -0.82 -14.59
CA GLY A 139 10.33 -1.84 -15.03
C GLY A 139 9.68 -2.63 -13.89
N HIS A 140 10.24 -2.62 -12.69
CA HIS A 140 9.54 -3.18 -11.53
C HIS A 140 8.40 -2.26 -11.09
N LEU A 141 7.47 -2.82 -10.33
CA LEU A 141 6.20 -2.20 -10.02
C LEU A 141 6.18 -1.71 -8.56
N ALA A 142 5.34 -0.70 -8.31
CA ALA A 142 4.89 -0.35 -6.97
C ALA A 142 3.38 -0.18 -6.96
N ALA A 143 2.76 -0.39 -5.80
CA ALA A 143 1.34 -0.13 -5.61
C ALA A 143 1.11 0.87 -4.47
N TRP A 144 0.39 1.95 -4.77
CA TRP A 144 0.11 3.05 -3.83
C TRP A 144 -1.26 3.66 -4.13
N ASN A 145 -1.75 4.56 -3.26
CA ASN A 145 -2.99 5.29 -3.54
C ASN A 145 -2.76 6.62 -4.28
N TYR A 146 -1.50 6.99 -4.52
CA TYR A 146 -1.08 8.16 -5.26
C TYR A 146 0.35 7.98 -5.76
N PHE A 147 0.62 8.50 -6.95
CA PHE A 147 1.96 8.77 -7.45
C PHE A 147 2.02 10.24 -7.87
N GLN A 148 3.18 10.86 -7.76
CA GLN A 148 3.41 12.25 -8.22
C GLN A 148 3.04 12.41 -9.70
N SER A 149 3.17 11.37 -10.51
CA SER A 149 2.80 11.35 -11.91
C SER A 149 1.29 11.33 -12.19
N ALA A 150 0.43 11.24 -11.16
CA ALA A 150 -1.02 11.21 -11.35
C ALA A 150 -1.55 12.42 -12.14
N GLU A 151 -2.39 12.16 -13.14
CA GLU A 151 -2.90 13.21 -14.02
C GLU A 151 -4.16 13.86 -13.43
N SER A 152 -4.02 15.07 -12.89
CA SER A 152 -5.16 15.95 -12.58
C SER A 152 -4.75 17.42 -12.51
N ASP A 153 -5.70 18.33 -12.72
CA ASP A 153 -5.47 19.77 -12.57
C ASP A 153 -5.05 20.14 -11.13
N LEU A 154 -5.62 19.43 -10.14
CA LEU A 154 -5.32 19.63 -8.74
C LEU A 154 -3.89 19.16 -8.41
N ASN A 155 -3.48 18.00 -8.91
CA ASN A 155 -2.11 17.51 -8.74
C ASN A 155 -1.10 18.42 -9.43
N THR A 156 -1.38 18.84 -10.66
CA THR A 156 -0.53 19.77 -11.40
C THR A 156 -0.28 21.05 -10.60
N SER A 157 -1.34 21.60 -10.01
CA SER A 157 -1.27 22.80 -9.17
C SER A 157 -0.52 22.53 -7.85
N PHE A 158 -0.77 21.38 -7.21
CA PHE A 158 -0.08 20.96 -6.00
C PHE A 158 1.42 20.79 -6.22
N ILE A 159 1.84 20.08 -7.27
CA ILE A 159 3.26 19.86 -7.60
C ILE A 159 3.95 21.18 -7.86
N LYS A 160 3.32 22.11 -8.60
CA LYS A 160 3.88 23.44 -8.83
C LYS A 160 4.13 24.17 -7.50
N ALA A 161 3.15 24.16 -6.58
CA ALA A 161 3.30 24.77 -5.27
C ALA A 161 4.35 24.07 -4.41
N TRP A 162 4.38 22.73 -4.43
CA TRP A 162 5.36 21.91 -3.73
C TRP A 162 6.79 22.22 -4.19
N LYS A 163 7.05 22.19 -5.50
CA LYS A 163 8.36 22.51 -6.09
C LYS A 163 8.79 23.94 -5.79
N SER A 164 7.86 24.91 -5.86
CA SER A 164 8.13 26.30 -5.49
C SER A 164 8.55 26.48 -4.02
N LYS A 165 8.09 25.60 -3.11
CA LYS A 165 8.37 25.69 -1.68
C LYS A 165 9.57 24.84 -1.25
N MET A 166 9.68 23.63 -1.79
CA MET A 166 10.64 22.62 -1.37
C MET A 166 11.87 22.57 -2.29
N GLY A 167 11.76 23.08 -3.52
CA GLY A 167 12.79 23.11 -4.54
C GLY A 167 12.50 22.16 -5.71
N ASP A 168 13.02 22.50 -6.89
CA ASP A 168 12.68 21.83 -8.17
C ASP A 168 13.04 20.33 -8.21
N LYS A 169 14.02 19.90 -7.41
CA LYS A 169 14.45 18.50 -7.33
C LYS A 169 13.67 17.66 -6.31
N ARG A 170 12.86 18.29 -5.44
CA ARG A 170 12.11 17.59 -4.39
C ARG A 170 10.89 16.89 -4.96
N VAL A 171 10.63 15.66 -4.56
CA VAL A 171 9.46 14.89 -4.99
C VAL A 171 8.40 14.88 -3.90
N THR A 172 7.23 14.33 -4.19
CA THR A 172 6.17 14.02 -3.23
C THR A 172 5.71 12.59 -3.49
N ASN A 173 5.01 11.98 -2.53
CA ASN A 173 4.62 10.57 -2.57
C ASN A 173 3.27 10.36 -1.85
N ASP A 174 2.75 9.13 -1.88
CA ASP A 174 1.44 8.80 -1.31
C ASP A 174 1.28 9.17 0.18
N PRO A 175 2.23 8.89 1.08
CA PRO A 175 2.13 9.36 2.46
C PRO A 175 2.00 10.88 2.59
N MET A 176 2.67 11.67 1.75
CA MET A 176 2.54 13.13 1.76
C MET A 176 1.16 13.58 1.24
N GLU A 177 0.64 12.95 0.20
CA GLU A 177 -0.70 13.23 -0.33
C GLU A 177 -1.80 12.91 0.69
N ALA A 178 -1.66 11.77 1.39
CA ALA A 178 -2.53 11.38 2.49
C ALA A 178 -2.62 12.46 3.58
N HIS A 179 -1.51 13.16 3.87
CA HIS A 179 -1.53 14.29 4.80
C HIS A 179 -2.27 15.52 4.25
N VAL A 180 -2.12 15.81 2.95
CA VAL A 180 -2.85 16.92 2.31
C VAL A 180 -4.37 16.70 2.46
N ILE A 181 -4.85 15.51 2.11
CA ILE A 181 -6.26 15.13 2.26
C ILE A 181 -6.69 15.19 3.73
N GLY A 182 -5.94 14.51 4.61
CA GLY A 182 -6.28 14.40 6.02
C GLY A 182 -6.36 15.75 6.73
N PHE A 183 -5.43 16.66 6.41
CA PHE A 183 -5.40 18.00 6.99
C PHE A 183 -6.52 18.89 6.44
N GLU A 184 -6.83 18.80 5.14
CA GLU A 184 -7.97 19.52 4.55
C GLU A 184 -9.29 19.08 5.21
N MET A 185 -9.50 17.77 5.38
CA MET A 185 -10.66 17.24 6.09
C MET A 185 -10.72 17.72 7.55
N TYR A 186 -9.58 17.76 8.24
CA TYR A 186 -9.51 18.26 9.62
C TYR A 186 -9.95 19.72 9.71
N VAL A 187 -9.41 20.60 8.85
CA VAL A 187 -9.78 22.03 8.82
C VAL A 187 -11.28 22.19 8.58
N LYS A 188 -11.81 21.55 7.53
CA LYS A 188 -13.25 21.57 7.22
C LYS A 188 -14.12 21.06 8.37
N ALA A 189 -13.63 20.06 9.11
CA ALA A 189 -14.35 19.51 10.25
C ALA A 189 -14.34 20.42 11.48
N VAL A 190 -13.22 21.11 11.74
CA VAL A 190 -13.12 22.15 12.78
C VAL A 190 -14.07 23.31 12.46
N GLU A 191 -14.09 23.79 11.22
CA GLU A 191 -15.01 24.84 10.77
C GLU A 191 -16.47 24.42 10.94
N LYS A 192 -16.81 23.20 10.52
CA LYS A 192 -18.16 22.63 10.66
C LYS A 192 -18.56 22.41 12.13
N ALA A 193 -17.63 22.02 12.99
CA ALA A 193 -17.88 21.79 14.41
C ALA A 193 -17.91 23.11 15.21
N GLY A 194 -17.30 24.18 14.70
CA GLY A 194 -17.12 25.45 15.43
C GLY A 194 -16.17 25.34 16.63
N THR A 195 -15.35 24.27 16.69
CA THR A 195 -14.47 23.96 17.81
C THR A 195 -13.36 23.00 17.38
N THR A 196 -12.27 22.97 18.14
CA THR A 196 -11.18 21.99 18.00
C THR A 196 -11.33 20.81 18.96
N ASP A 197 -12.46 20.70 19.67
CA ASP A 197 -12.77 19.53 20.51
C ASP A 197 -12.77 18.24 19.69
N VAL A 198 -12.02 17.23 20.16
CA VAL A 198 -11.76 15.99 19.41
C VAL A 198 -13.04 15.24 19.07
N ASP A 199 -14.00 15.17 19.99
CA ASP A 199 -15.24 14.42 19.80
C ASP A 199 -16.19 15.14 18.84
N ALA A 200 -16.27 16.45 18.93
CA ALA A 200 -17.03 17.27 18.00
C ALA A 200 -16.46 17.20 16.58
N VAL A 201 -15.15 17.41 16.42
CA VAL A 201 -14.45 17.30 15.13
C VAL A 201 -14.62 15.91 14.55
N ARG A 202 -14.48 14.86 15.36
CA ARG A 202 -14.65 13.48 14.91
C ARG A 202 -16.03 13.19 14.37
N LYS A 203 -17.08 13.66 15.04
CA LYS A 203 -18.45 13.53 14.53
C LYS A 203 -18.65 14.31 13.23
N ALA A 204 -18.00 15.48 13.09
CA ALA A 204 -18.10 16.31 11.90
C ALA A 204 -17.41 15.69 10.67
N MET A 205 -16.36 14.88 10.88
CA MET A 205 -15.58 14.22 9.83
C MET A 205 -16.29 13.04 9.15
N TYR A 206 -17.20 12.31 9.81
CA TYR A 206 -17.85 11.15 9.18
C TYR A 206 -18.63 11.53 7.91
N GLY A 207 -18.32 10.85 6.80
CA GLY A 207 -18.90 11.09 5.47
C GLY A 207 -18.41 12.38 4.80
N MET A 208 -17.40 13.05 5.36
CA MET A 208 -16.79 14.22 4.74
C MET A 208 -16.09 13.83 3.45
N LYS A 209 -16.23 14.69 2.43
CA LYS A 209 -15.65 14.50 1.09
C LYS A 209 -14.73 15.66 0.74
N VAL A 210 -13.56 15.34 0.21
CA VAL A 210 -12.62 16.31 -0.37
C VAL A 210 -12.03 15.74 -1.66
N PRO A 211 -11.64 16.58 -2.64
CA PRO A 211 -10.87 16.13 -3.78
C PRO A 211 -9.57 15.42 -3.36
N ASN A 212 -9.22 14.31 -4.01
CA ASN A 212 -7.89 13.72 -3.91
C ASN A 212 -7.00 14.22 -5.05
N LEU A 213 -5.69 14.00 -4.98
CA LEU A 213 -4.79 14.48 -6.04
C LEU A 213 -4.85 13.61 -7.30
N THR A 214 -5.50 12.45 -7.27
CA THR A 214 -5.65 11.55 -8.43
C THR A 214 -6.87 11.87 -9.30
N GLY A 215 -7.55 13.00 -9.06
CA GLY A 215 -8.69 13.50 -9.87
C GLY A 215 -10.06 13.02 -9.41
N GLY A 216 -10.13 12.29 -8.30
CA GLY A 216 -11.36 11.79 -7.70
C GLY A 216 -11.68 12.43 -6.35
N ILE A 217 -12.46 11.71 -5.53
CA ILE A 217 -12.98 12.22 -4.24
C ILE A 217 -12.64 11.24 -3.12
N ALA A 218 -11.88 11.71 -2.12
CA ALA A 218 -11.69 10.98 -0.88
C ALA A 218 -12.87 11.21 0.08
N GLU A 219 -13.41 10.13 0.64
CA GLU A 219 -14.47 10.15 1.65
C GLU A 219 -13.98 9.57 2.97
N MET A 220 -14.23 10.27 4.09
CA MET A 220 -13.96 9.78 5.44
C MET A 220 -15.07 8.81 5.89
N LEU A 221 -14.72 7.55 6.05
CA LEU A 221 -15.65 6.48 6.39
C LEU A 221 -15.89 6.36 7.91
N PRO A 222 -16.99 5.71 8.34
CA PRO A 222 -17.28 5.48 9.76
C PRO A 222 -16.20 4.69 10.52
N ASN A 223 -15.35 3.94 9.83
CA ASN A 223 -14.22 3.20 10.39
C ASN A 223 -12.91 4.02 10.49
N HIS A 224 -12.99 5.34 10.26
CA HIS A 224 -11.85 6.28 10.22
C HIS A 224 -10.81 6.02 9.12
N HIS A 225 -11.14 5.21 8.12
CA HIS A 225 -10.35 5.10 6.89
C HIS A 225 -10.93 6.02 5.81
N LEU A 226 -10.12 6.25 4.77
CA LEU A 226 -10.54 7.00 3.58
C LEU A 226 -10.90 6.06 2.45
N SER A 227 -11.77 6.49 1.53
CA SER A 227 -11.83 5.90 0.20
C SER A 227 -10.74 6.53 -0.69
N LYS A 228 -9.87 5.72 -1.29
CA LYS A 228 -8.83 6.16 -2.25
C LYS A 228 -8.71 5.16 -3.40
N PRO A 229 -8.30 5.57 -4.60
CA PRO A 229 -8.00 4.62 -5.66
C PRO A 229 -6.72 3.84 -5.33
N VAL A 230 -6.51 2.72 -5.99
CA VAL A 230 -5.24 1.98 -5.96
C VAL A 230 -4.60 2.10 -7.33
N LEU A 231 -3.36 2.55 -7.36
CA LEU A 231 -2.56 2.75 -8.54
C LEU A 231 -1.44 1.73 -8.55
N ILE A 232 -1.17 1.17 -9.72
CA ILE A 232 0.02 0.36 -9.99
C ILE A 232 0.89 1.17 -10.93
N GLY A 233 2.12 1.40 -10.50
CA GLY A 233 3.09 2.22 -11.22
C GLY A 233 4.33 1.41 -11.57
N GLU A 234 4.82 1.56 -12.79
CA GLU A 234 6.11 1.04 -13.25
C GLU A 234 7.22 2.05 -12.94
N ILE A 235 8.31 1.59 -12.31
CA ILE A 235 9.44 2.44 -11.95
C ILE A 235 10.18 2.89 -13.21
N LEU A 236 10.38 4.19 -13.33
CA LEU A 236 11.13 4.83 -14.42
C LEU A 236 12.57 5.15 -14.01
N GLU A 237 13.45 5.33 -15.00
CA GLU A 237 14.87 5.68 -14.80
C GLU A 237 15.07 6.92 -13.90
N ASN A 238 14.15 7.88 -13.94
CA ASN A 238 14.21 9.12 -13.16
C ASN A 238 13.66 8.98 -11.72
N GLY A 239 13.32 7.77 -11.28
CA GLY A 239 12.73 7.51 -9.95
C GLY A 239 11.29 7.99 -9.80
N GLN A 240 10.59 8.25 -10.91
CA GLN A 240 9.14 8.42 -10.96
C GLN A 240 8.47 7.12 -11.36
N PHE A 241 7.13 7.14 -11.40
CA PHE A 241 6.33 5.99 -11.79
C PHE A 241 5.49 6.32 -13.03
N ASP A 242 5.44 5.43 -14.00
CA ASP A 242 4.41 5.44 -15.04
C ASP A 242 3.19 4.67 -14.54
N ILE A 243 2.00 5.28 -14.56
CA ILE A 243 0.80 4.67 -13.99
C ILE A 243 0.16 3.77 -15.03
N ILE A 244 0.27 2.46 -14.82
CA ILE A 244 -0.20 1.44 -15.78
C ILE A 244 -1.58 0.87 -15.43
N SER A 245 -2.02 1.03 -14.18
CA SER A 245 -3.36 0.63 -13.76
C SER A 245 -3.85 1.51 -12.61
N GLN A 246 -5.16 1.78 -12.61
CA GLN A 246 -5.83 2.54 -11.57
C GLN A 246 -7.25 2.02 -11.35
N THR A 247 -7.62 1.80 -10.09
CA THR A 247 -9.01 1.48 -9.71
C THR A 247 -9.83 2.75 -9.52
N LYS A 248 -11.17 2.61 -9.44
CA LYS A 248 -12.00 3.62 -8.75
C LYS A 248 -11.65 3.65 -7.27
N GLU A 249 -12.16 4.63 -6.53
CA GLU A 249 -11.99 4.70 -5.09
C GLU A 249 -12.46 3.42 -4.39
N VAL A 250 -11.53 2.78 -3.69
CA VAL A 250 -11.79 1.61 -2.86
C VAL A 250 -12.02 2.10 -1.43
N PRO A 251 -13.17 1.77 -0.80
CA PRO A 251 -13.38 2.05 0.61
C PRO A 251 -12.36 1.30 1.48
N GLY A 252 -11.65 1.99 2.37
CA GLY A 252 -10.72 1.33 3.27
C GLY A 252 -11.43 0.45 4.29
N ASP A 253 -10.89 -0.74 4.51
CA ASP A 253 -11.39 -1.68 5.51
C ASP A 253 -10.31 -2.03 6.54
N ALA A 254 -10.64 -1.88 7.81
CA ALA A 254 -9.73 -2.13 8.92
C ALA A 254 -9.50 -3.63 9.14
N TRP A 255 -10.47 -4.48 8.77
CA TRP A 255 -10.43 -5.91 9.04
C TRP A 255 -10.54 -6.68 7.73
N THR A 256 -9.57 -7.54 7.46
CA THR A 256 -9.63 -8.38 6.26
C THR A 256 -10.64 -9.52 6.44
N ASP A 257 -11.37 -9.80 5.36
CA ASP A 257 -12.28 -10.95 5.27
C ASP A 257 -11.55 -12.28 5.05
N HIS A 258 -10.25 -12.25 4.72
CA HIS A 258 -9.48 -13.44 4.32
C HIS A 258 -8.94 -14.23 5.51
N LEU A 259 -8.81 -13.63 6.69
CA LEU A 259 -8.37 -14.34 7.89
C LEU A 259 -9.55 -14.67 8.80
N ALA A 260 -9.64 -15.92 9.26
CA ALA A 260 -10.77 -16.40 10.06
C ALA A 260 -10.98 -15.60 11.36
N GLU A 261 -9.90 -15.10 11.97
CA GLU A 261 -9.93 -14.29 13.18
C GLU A 261 -10.48 -12.88 12.96
N SER A 262 -10.33 -12.30 11.77
CA SER A 262 -10.75 -10.93 11.46
C SER A 262 -12.00 -10.85 10.60
N ALA A 263 -12.33 -11.89 9.83
CA ALA A 263 -13.54 -11.95 9.01
C ALA A 263 -14.85 -11.63 9.75
N PRO A 264 -15.04 -11.96 11.05
CA PRO A 264 -16.26 -11.54 11.75
C PRO A 264 -16.18 -10.11 12.32
N LEU A 265 -15.07 -9.39 12.17
CA LEU A 265 -14.82 -8.09 12.76
C LEU A 265 -15.20 -6.97 11.79
N LYS A 266 -15.74 -5.89 12.32
CA LYS A 266 -15.91 -4.63 11.59
C LYS A 266 -15.58 -3.44 12.48
N SER A 267 -15.19 -2.34 11.85
CA SER A 267 -14.98 -1.06 12.52
C SER A 267 -16.11 -0.10 12.16
N ASP A 268 -16.75 0.50 13.17
CA ASP A 268 -17.75 1.56 12.99
C ASP A 268 -17.78 2.45 14.24
N TRP A 269 -17.18 3.63 14.12
CA TRP A 269 -17.14 4.62 15.19
C TRP A 269 -18.33 5.58 15.19
N LYS A 270 -19.19 5.54 14.16
CA LYS A 270 -20.37 6.40 14.04
C LYS A 270 -21.59 5.79 14.71
N THR A 271 -21.87 4.52 14.43
CA THR A 271 -23.09 3.84 14.92
C THR A 271 -22.80 2.94 16.12
N LEU A 272 -21.66 2.24 16.12
CA LEU A 272 -21.30 1.28 17.16
C LEU A 272 -20.32 1.83 18.18
N GLY A 273 -19.61 2.92 17.85
CA GLY A 273 -18.56 3.48 18.70
C GLY A 273 -17.41 2.49 18.93
N CYS A 274 -17.16 1.58 17.99
CA CYS A 274 -16.26 0.44 18.19
C CYS A 274 -15.39 0.18 16.96
N GLY A 275 -14.07 0.13 17.15
CA GLY A 275 -13.12 -0.23 16.11
C GLY A 275 -12.99 -1.73 15.85
N MET A 276 -13.36 -2.58 16.82
CA MET A 276 -13.25 -4.04 16.74
C MET A 276 -14.56 -4.71 17.17
N TYR A 277 -15.61 -4.48 16.38
CA TYR A 277 -16.93 -5.05 16.66
C TYR A 277 -17.05 -6.43 16.03
N ASN A 278 -17.25 -7.47 16.85
CA ASN A 278 -17.48 -8.81 16.35
C ASN A 278 -18.97 -9.00 16.00
N THR A 279 -19.25 -9.17 14.72
CA THR A 279 -20.60 -9.31 14.17
C THR A 279 -21.32 -10.60 14.60
N LYS A 280 -20.56 -11.67 14.90
CA LYS A 280 -21.12 -12.94 15.37
C LYS A 280 -21.55 -12.87 16.84
N THR A 281 -20.70 -12.32 17.70
CA THR A 281 -20.98 -12.22 19.15
C THR A 281 -21.75 -10.96 19.52
N LYS A 282 -21.87 -10.01 18.59
CA LYS A 282 -22.48 -8.68 18.78
C LYS A 282 -21.81 -7.87 19.90
N LYS A 283 -20.50 -8.07 20.10
CA LYS A 283 -19.71 -7.42 21.16
C LYS A 283 -18.57 -6.61 20.57
N CYS A 284 -18.31 -5.46 21.21
CA CYS A 284 -17.07 -4.74 21.00
C CYS A 284 -15.94 -5.44 21.76
N VAL A 285 -14.96 -5.97 21.04
CA VAL A 285 -13.84 -6.72 21.61
C VAL A 285 -12.76 -5.77 22.17
N GLN A 286 -12.69 -4.54 21.64
CA GLN A 286 -11.79 -3.50 22.12
C GLN A 286 -12.56 -2.20 22.39
N ILE A 287 -12.85 -1.93 23.66
CA ILE A 287 -13.60 -0.73 24.09
C ILE A 287 -12.69 0.48 24.30
N LYS A 288 -11.40 0.27 24.56
CA LYS A 288 -10.41 1.34 24.72
C LYS A 288 -9.39 1.30 23.58
N SER A 289 -9.24 2.43 22.90
CA SER A 289 -8.06 2.72 22.09
C SER A 289 -6.82 2.53 22.97
N ASN A 290 -5.81 1.77 22.51
CA ASN A 290 -4.52 1.67 23.21
C ASN A 290 -3.63 2.91 22.96
N TYR A 291 -4.21 3.95 22.35
CA TYR A 291 -3.62 5.25 22.05
C TYR A 291 -4.50 6.34 22.65
#